data_AF-A0A4T0CQM7-F1
#
_entry.id   AF-A0A4T0CQM7-F1
#
_cell.length_a   1.000
_cell.length_b   1.000
_cell.length_c   1.000
_cell.angle_alpha   90.00
_cell.angle_beta   90.00
_cell.angle_gamma   90.00
#
_symmetry.space_group_name_H-M   'P 1'
#
loop_
_entity.id
_entity.type
_entity.pdbx_description
1 polymer ?
#
loop_
_entity_poly.entity_id
_entity_poly.type
_entity_poly.pdbx_seq_one_letter_code
_entity_poly.pdbx_strand_id
1 'polypeptide(L)'
;MALFALCCTADIPSEVDRGFLSLLNKFLHETYRNSSKMDCQPSLCLISSLDDLDASQELIASHPPVQPFSSPFLGQSAEDTAKLLQSHINKLPTSNLHPTLLAILDEESISSDSGLIVQVKNSVVHSVRVHFDTINAEFIRIMMITLDIKETQGLVGEDGVFRTKPPDESKKGRPAPRKKLG
;
A
#
# COMPACT_ATOMS: atom_id res chain seq x y z
N MET A 1 -9.17 10.55 -12.21
CA MET A 1 -8.58 10.42 -10.85
C MET A 1 -7.21 9.80 -11.02
N ALA A 2 -6.18 10.25 -10.29
CA ALA A 2 -4.86 9.64 -10.42
C ALA A 2 -4.86 8.23 -9.82
N LEU A 3 -4.16 7.30 -10.46
CA LEU A 3 -3.83 6.00 -9.91
C LEU A 3 -2.47 6.06 -9.22
N PHE A 4 -2.25 5.21 -8.23
CA PHE A 4 -0.95 5.05 -7.56
C PHE A 4 -0.36 3.72 -7.99
N ALA A 5 0.92 3.72 -8.33
CA ALA A 5 1.60 2.49 -8.70
C ALA A 5 1.70 1.55 -7.49
N LEU A 6 1.55 0.26 -7.73
CA LEU A 6 1.77 -0.82 -6.78
C LEU A 6 2.93 -1.67 -7.30
N CYS A 7 4.03 -1.67 -6.56
CA CYS A 7 5.24 -2.40 -6.89
C CYS A 7 5.47 -3.52 -5.87
N CYS A 8 5.95 -4.68 -6.33
CA CYS A 8 6.39 -5.76 -5.44
C CYS A 8 7.92 -5.83 -5.48
N THR A 9 8.61 -5.52 -4.38
CA THR A 9 10.07 -5.71 -4.31
C THR A 9 10.45 -7.07 -3.75
N ALA A 10 9.51 -7.76 -3.11
CA ALA A 10 9.65 -9.17 -2.72
C ALA A 10 8.88 -10.10 -3.66
N ASP A 11 9.18 -11.39 -3.54
CA ASP A 11 8.43 -12.46 -4.21
C ASP A 11 7.08 -12.66 -3.51
N ILE A 12 6.14 -11.77 -3.80
CA ILE A 12 4.80 -11.76 -3.23
C ILE A 12 3.98 -12.85 -3.91
N PRO A 13 3.48 -13.86 -3.17
CA PRO A 13 2.68 -14.91 -3.78
C PRO A 13 1.45 -14.34 -4.48
N SER A 14 1.40 -14.50 -5.79
CA SER A 14 0.25 -14.14 -6.64
C SER A 14 -0.69 -15.31 -6.86
N GLU A 15 -0.22 -16.55 -6.70
CA GLU A 15 -0.97 -17.79 -6.93
C GLU A 15 -1.91 -18.13 -5.76
N VAL A 16 -3.11 -18.59 -6.11
CA VAL A 16 -4.12 -19.08 -5.16
C VAL A 16 -3.88 -20.58 -4.96
N ASP A 17 -3.29 -20.97 -3.83
CA ASP A 17 -3.18 -22.38 -3.48
C ASP A 17 -4.38 -22.79 -2.59
N ARG A 18 -5.14 -23.79 -3.05
CA ARG A 18 -6.19 -24.51 -2.29
C ARG A 18 -7.15 -23.65 -1.43
N GLY A 19 -7.73 -22.61 -2.01
CA GLY A 19 -8.82 -21.84 -1.37
C GLY A 19 -8.37 -20.69 -0.44
N PHE A 20 -7.06 -20.41 -0.37
CA PHE A 20 -6.52 -19.20 0.25
C PHE A 20 -6.29 -18.11 -0.81
N LEU A 21 -6.78 -16.88 -0.57
CA LEU A 21 -6.39 -15.74 -1.41
C LEU A 21 -4.87 -15.58 -1.33
N SER A 22 -4.22 -15.45 -2.49
CA SER A 22 -2.80 -15.10 -2.56
C SER A 22 -2.55 -13.78 -1.82
N LEU A 23 -1.34 -13.55 -1.32
CA LEU A 23 -1.04 -12.36 -0.50
C LEU A 23 -1.38 -11.07 -1.24
N LEU A 24 -1.10 -11.01 -2.53
CA LEU A 24 -1.45 -9.86 -3.37
C LEU A 24 -2.97 -9.67 -3.49
N ASN A 25 -3.71 -10.76 -3.65
CA ASN A 25 -5.18 -10.72 -3.71
C ASN A 25 -5.79 -10.33 -2.35
N LYS A 26 -5.22 -10.82 -1.23
CA LYS A 26 -5.59 -10.40 0.12
C LYS A 26 -5.36 -8.90 0.30
N PHE A 27 -4.16 -8.42 -0.06
CA PHE A 27 -3.78 -7.02 0.00
C PHE A 27 -4.80 -6.12 -0.73
N LEU A 28 -5.04 -6.37 -2.02
CA LEU A 28 -5.96 -5.57 -2.83
C LEU A 28 -7.40 -5.64 -2.28
N HIS A 29 -7.84 -6.81 -1.83
CA HIS A 29 -9.16 -6.98 -1.22
C HIS A 29 -9.32 -6.17 0.06
N GLU A 30 -8.38 -6.26 1.01
CA GLU A 30 -8.45 -5.52 2.27
C GLU A 30 -8.36 -4.02 2.06
N THR A 31 -7.42 -3.60 1.21
CA THR A 31 -7.18 -2.21 0.82
C THR A 31 -8.45 -1.54 0.29
N TYR A 32 -9.19 -2.20 -0.61
CA TYR A 32 -10.41 -1.64 -1.19
C TYR A 32 -11.66 -1.85 -0.33
N ARG A 33 -11.70 -2.91 0.48
CA ARG A 33 -12.84 -3.18 1.36
C ARG A 33 -13.00 -2.09 2.41
N ASN A 34 -11.91 -1.55 2.95
CA ASN A 34 -12.04 -0.47 3.92
C ASN A 34 -12.26 0.88 3.23
N SER A 35 -11.60 1.14 2.09
CA SER A 35 -11.77 2.40 1.37
C SER A 35 -13.19 2.57 0.82
N SER A 36 -13.88 1.49 0.44
CA SER A 36 -15.29 1.55 0.03
C SER A 36 -16.23 2.04 1.13
N LYS A 37 -15.89 1.85 2.42
CA LYS A 37 -16.65 2.43 3.55
C LYS A 37 -16.47 3.94 3.70
N MET A 38 -15.46 4.50 3.02
CA MET A 38 -15.13 5.91 2.98
C MET A 38 -15.45 6.52 1.60
N ASP A 39 -16.28 5.84 0.79
CA ASP A 39 -16.62 6.22 -0.59
C ASP A 39 -15.41 6.45 -1.51
N CYS A 40 -14.27 5.84 -1.18
CA CYS A 40 -13.04 5.94 -1.94
C CYS A 40 -12.97 4.81 -2.99
N GLN A 41 -12.84 5.20 -4.26
CA GLN A 41 -12.66 4.27 -5.36
C GLN A 41 -11.29 3.55 -5.28
N PRO A 42 -11.19 2.32 -5.80
CA PRO A 42 -9.91 1.65 -6.02
C PRO A 42 -8.95 2.53 -6.82
N SER A 43 -7.71 2.68 -6.33
CA SER A 43 -6.73 3.58 -6.95
C SER A 43 -5.35 2.97 -7.14
N LEU A 44 -5.13 1.69 -6.84
CA LEU A 44 -3.82 1.06 -7.02
C LEU A 44 -3.72 0.38 -8.40
N CYS A 45 -2.61 0.61 -9.10
CA CYS A 45 -2.28 -0.03 -10.37
C CYS A 45 -1.03 -0.88 -10.21
N LEU A 46 -1.17 -2.19 -10.27
CA LEU A 46 -0.05 -3.14 -10.22
C LEU A 46 0.84 -2.98 -11.44
N ILE A 47 2.13 -2.78 -11.20
CA ILE A 47 3.13 -2.70 -12.24
C ILE A 47 3.75 -4.08 -12.45
N SER A 48 3.17 -4.84 -13.39
CA SER A 48 3.64 -6.18 -13.80
C SER A 48 4.80 -6.13 -14.79
N SER A 49 4.88 -5.08 -15.60
CA SER A 49 5.98 -4.80 -16.52
C SER A 49 6.19 -3.30 -16.64
N LEU A 50 7.44 -2.88 -16.88
CA LEU A 50 7.73 -1.49 -17.22
C LEU A 50 7.28 -1.14 -18.65
N ASP A 51 7.21 -2.14 -19.54
CA ASP A 51 6.76 -1.95 -20.93
C ASP A 51 5.25 -1.62 -20.98
N ASP A 52 4.48 -2.07 -19.99
CA ASP A 52 3.04 -1.78 -19.87
C ASP A 52 2.78 -0.28 -19.58
N LEU A 53 3.78 0.44 -19.06
CA LEU A 53 3.68 1.88 -18.80
C LEU A 53 3.80 2.70 -20.09
N ASP A 54 4.47 2.16 -21.12
CA ASP A 54 4.73 2.84 -22.40
C ASP A 54 3.56 2.70 -23.39
N ALA A 55 2.56 1.87 -23.08
CA ALA A 55 1.39 1.69 -23.92
C ALA A 55 0.47 2.93 -23.89
N SER A 56 -0.07 3.32 -25.05
CA SER A 56 -1.03 4.43 -25.20
C SER A 56 -2.40 4.17 -24.55
N GLN A 57 -2.48 3.20 -23.65
CA GLN A 57 -3.70 2.71 -23.05
C GLN A 57 -3.89 3.33 -21.67
N GLU A 58 -5.12 3.75 -21.37
CA GLU A 58 -5.44 4.25 -20.04
C GLU A 58 -5.27 3.13 -19.01
N LEU A 59 -4.38 3.35 -18.03
CA LEU A 59 -4.19 2.39 -16.94
C LEU A 59 -5.44 2.39 -16.05
N ILE A 60 -5.76 1.22 -15.51
CA ILE A 60 -6.89 1.02 -14.60
C ILE A 60 -6.41 0.48 -13.26
N ALA A 61 -7.22 0.67 -12.22
CA ALA A 61 -6.96 0.06 -10.93
C ALA A 61 -6.95 -1.47 -11.06
N SER A 62 -5.98 -2.13 -10.42
CA SER A 62 -5.89 -3.59 -10.37
C SER A 62 -6.91 -4.14 -9.39
N HIS A 63 -7.57 -5.23 -9.77
CA HIS A 63 -8.57 -5.92 -8.96
C HIS A 63 -8.21 -7.40 -8.80
N PRO A 64 -8.53 -8.03 -7.64
CA PRO A 64 -8.48 -9.47 -7.51
C PRO A 64 -9.48 -10.17 -8.46
N PRO A 65 -9.17 -11.37 -8.97
CA PRO A 65 -7.89 -12.06 -8.85
C PRO A 65 -6.83 -11.52 -9.83
N VAL A 66 -5.62 -11.29 -9.34
CA VAL A 66 -4.45 -10.95 -10.16
C VAL A 66 -3.84 -12.23 -10.75
N GLN A 67 -3.46 -12.17 -12.03
CA GLN A 67 -2.75 -13.26 -12.71
C GLN A 67 -1.31 -13.40 -12.18
N PRO A 68 -0.70 -14.60 -12.25
CA PRO A 68 0.71 -14.76 -11.92
C PRO A 68 1.59 -13.86 -12.79
N PHE A 69 2.60 -13.24 -12.17
CA PHE A 69 3.57 -12.38 -12.85
C PHE A 69 4.91 -12.43 -12.11
N SER A 70 5.98 -11.99 -12.76
CA SER A 70 7.26 -11.74 -12.12
C SER A 70 7.46 -10.24 -12.00
N SER A 71 7.70 -9.75 -10.79
CA SER A 71 7.86 -8.32 -10.58
C SER A 71 9.17 -7.80 -11.21
N PRO A 72 9.13 -6.68 -11.95
CA PRO A 72 10.34 -6.05 -12.47
C PRO A 72 11.20 -5.39 -11.37
N PHE A 73 10.70 -5.33 -10.13
CA PHE A 73 11.37 -4.69 -8.98
C PHE A 73 11.91 -5.67 -7.95
N LEU A 74 11.93 -6.98 -8.27
CA LEU A 74 12.37 -8.01 -7.33
C LEU A 74 13.79 -7.72 -6.80
N GLY A 75 13.95 -7.70 -5.49
CA GLY A 75 15.22 -7.44 -4.79
C GLY A 75 15.66 -5.97 -4.78
N GLN A 76 14.89 -5.04 -5.37
CA GLN A 76 15.22 -3.62 -5.34
C GLN A 76 14.84 -2.98 -4.01
N SER A 77 15.59 -1.94 -3.61
CA SER A 77 15.21 -1.12 -2.48
C SER A 77 13.97 -0.26 -2.80
N ALA A 78 13.29 0.24 -1.77
CA ALA A 78 12.19 1.18 -1.95
C ALA A 78 12.65 2.48 -2.65
N GLU A 79 13.89 2.92 -2.37
CA GLU A 79 14.48 4.10 -2.97
C GLU A 79 14.75 3.91 -4.46
N ASP A 80 15.37 2.80 -4.84
CA ASP A 80 15.69 2.49 -6.24
C ASP A 80 14.42 2.30 -7.05
N THR A 81 13.45 1.57 -6.50
CA THR A 81 12.12 1.35 -7.11
C THR A 81 11.42 2.68 -7.37
N ALA A 82 11.37 3.57 -6.37
CA ALA A 82 10.70 4.85 -6.47
C ALA A 82 11.37 5.78 -7.52
N LYS A 83 12.70 5.83 -7.54
CA LYS A 83 13.46 6.64 -8.51
C LYS A 83 13.32 6.10 -9.93
N LEU A 84 13.42 4.78 -10.10
CA LEU A 84 13.24 4.11 -11.38
C LEU A 84 11.85 4.42 -11.94
N LEU A 85 10.81 4.14 -11.16
CA LEU A 85 9.43 4.34 -11.59
C LEU A 85 9.13 5.82 -11.88
N GLN A 86 9.57 6.75 -11.03
CA GLN A 86 9.42 8.18 -11.29
C GLN A 86 10.09 8.59 -12.61
N SER A 87 11.28 8.06 -12.91
CA SER A 87 11.98 8.36 -14.17
C SER A 87 11.23 7.85 -15.40
N HIS A 88 10.50 6.74 -15.28
CA HIS A 88 9.62 6.21 -16.34
C HIS A 88 8.36 7.05 -16.48
N ILE A 89 7.63 7.31 -15.38
CA ILE A 89 6.39 8.11 -15.41
C ILE A 89 6.65 9.52 -15.96
N ASN A 90 7.77 10.15 -15.62
CA ASN A 90 8.12 11.49 -16.12
C ASN A 90 8.32 11.54 -17.65
N LYS A 91 8.57 10.39 -18.31
CA LYS A 91 8.64 10.28 -19.78
C LYS A 91 7.26 10.09 -20.41
N LEU A 92 6.22 9.88 -19.61
CA LEU A 92 4.86 9.53 -20.01
C LEU A 92 3.87 10.64 -19.63
N PRO A 93 3.86 11.77 -20.37
CA PRO A 93 3.08 12.95 -20.01
C PRO A 93 1.55 12.74 -19.99
N THR A 94 1.06 11.64 -20.58
CA THR A 94 -0.36 11.28 -20.63
C THR A 94 -0.76 10.19 -19.64
N SER A 95 0.17 9.67 -18.83
CA SER A 95 -0.16 8.65 -17.83
C SER A 95 -1.06 9.23 -16.75
N ASN A 96 -2.05 8.46 -16.31
CA ASN A 96 -2.89 8.78 -15.15
C ASN A 96 -2.28 8.31 -13.83
N LEU A 97 -1.02 7.85 -13.80
CA LEU A 97 -0.30 7.52 -12.58
C LEU A 97 0.19 8.76 -11.84
N HIS A 98 0.18 8.69 -10.52
CA HIS A 98 0.73 9.71 -9.65
C HIS A 98 2.27 9.70 -9.73
N PRO A 99 2.93 10.83 -10.05
CA PRO A 99 4.37 10.84 -10.39
C PRO A 99 5.31 10.69 -9.19
N THR A 100 4.79 10.85 -7.96
CA THR A 100 5.63 10.88 -6.76
C THR A 100 5.14 9.98 -5.63
N LEU A 101 4.00 9.29 -5.77
CA LEU A 101 3.41 8.46 -4.71
C LEU A 101 3.18 7.06 -5.25
N LEU A 102 3.67 6.06 -4.54
CA LEU A 102 3.50 4.65 -4.88
C LEU A 102 3.39 3.77 -3.63
N ALA A 103 2.82 2.59 -3.80
CA ALA A 103 2.78 1.52 -2.84
C ALA A 103 3.88 0.51 -3.15
N ILE A 104 4.54 -0.01 -2.11
CA ILE A 104 5.49 -1.10 -2.23
C ILE A 104 5.10 -2.24 -1.28
N LEU A 105 5.03 -3.46 -1.83
CA LEU A 105 5.00 -4.70 -1.07
C LEU A 105 6.40 -5.30 -1.03
N ASP A 106 6.99 -5.36 0.15
CA ASP A 106 8.35 -5.85 0.38
C ASP A 106 8.35 -7.15 1.21
N GLU A 107 9.53 -7.59 1.66
CA GLU A 107 9.66 -8.86 2.40
C GLU A 107 8.82 -8.86 3.68
N GLU A 108 8.74 -7.72 4.37
CA GLU A 108 7.97 -7.57 5.58
C GLU A 108 6.45 -7.69 5.30
N SER A 109 5.99 -7.30 4.11
CA SER A 109 4.60 -7.47 3.69
C SER A 109 4.13 -8.92 3.67
N ILE A 110 5.06 -9.88 3.59
CA ILE A 110 4.74 -11.32 3.61
C ILE A 110 4.22 -11.78 4.97
N SER A 111 4.61 -11.08 6.05
CA SER A 111 4.34 -11.53 7.42
C SER A 111 3.56 -10.53 8.28
N SER A 112 3.42 -9.28 7.85
CA SER A 112 2.95 -8.17 8.72
C SER A 112 1.62 -7.54 8.31
N ASP A 113 0.94 -8.04 7.27
CA ASP A 113 -0.29 -7.44 6.70
C ASP A 113 -0.16 -5.92 6.48
N SER A 114 1.03 -5.48 6.09
CA SER A 114 1.38 -4.09 5.91
C SER A 114 2.26 -3.89 4.68
N GLY A 115 2.16 -2.71 4.05
CA GLY A 115 2.98 -2.30 2.92
C GLY A 115 3.54 -0.90 3.15
N LEU A 116 4.42 -0.46 2.27
CA LEU A 116 4.97 0.89 2.32
C LEU A 116 4.15 1.81 1.40
N ILE A 117 3.80 2.99 1.91
CA ILE A 117 3.54 4.16 1.07
C ILE A 117 4.86 4.90 0.93
N VAL A 118 5.24 5.22 -0.31
CA VAL A 118 6.49 5.90 -0.62
C VAL A 118 6.20 7.19 -1.37
N GLN A 119 6.86 8.27 -0.96
CA GLN A 119 6.80 9.57 -1.60
C GLN A 119 8.19 10.04 -2.02
N VAL A 120 8.35 10.44 -3.28
CA VAL A 120 9.55 11.16 -3.75
C VAL A 120 9.30 12.65 -3.71
N LYS A 121 10.02 13.39 -2.86
CA LYS A 121 9.86 14.84 -2.70
C LYS A 121 11.24 15.51 -2.59
N ASN A 122 11.49 16.52 -3.42
CA ASN A 122 12.78 17.21 -3.49
C ASN A 122 13.97 16.26 -3.65
N SER A 123 13.81 15.25 -4.50
CA SER A 123 14.80 14.17 -4.73
C SER A 123 15.11 13.28 -3.51
N VAL A 124 14.37 13.46 -2.40
CA VAL A 124 14.45 12.61 -1.22
C VAL A 124 13.28 11.64 -1.24
N VAL A 125 13.57 10.38 -0.93
CA VAL A 125 12.55 9.34 -0.79
C VAL A 125 12.14 9.26 0.68
N HIS A 126 10.84 9.38 0.93
CA HIS A 126 10.21 9.18 2.23
C HIS A 126 9.29 7.97 2.15
N SER A 127 9.20 7.21 3.22
CA SER A 127 8.29 6.07 3.32
C SER A 127 7.64 5.99 4.69
N VAL A 128 6.47 5.35 4.73
CA VAL A 128 5.76 5.01 5.96
C VAL A 128 5.12 3.65 5.77
N ARG A 129 5.25 2.79 6.78
CA ARG A 129 4.59 1.48 6.77
C ARG A 129 3.14 1.65 7.19
N VAL A 130 2.25 1.08 6.42
CA VAL A 130 0.80 1.23 6.56
C VAL A 130 0.16 -0.14 6.45
N HIS A 131 -0.78 -0.42 7.35
CA HIS A 131 -1.55 -1.65 7.30
C HIS A 131 -2.41 -1.71 6.01
N PHE A 132 -2.58 -2.90 5.43
CA PHE A 132 -3.24 -3.09 4.14
C PHE A 132 -4.60 -2.40 4.04
N ASP A 133 -5.44 -2.57 5.05
CA ASP A 133 -6.78 -1.95 5.09
C ASP A 133 -6.78 -0.41 5.08
N THR A 134 -5.63 0.23 5.25
CA THR A 134 -5.52 1.68 5.36
C THR A 134 -4.90 2.32 4.11
N ILE A 135 -4.16 1.56 3.31
CA ILE A 135 -3.32 2.09 2.21
C ILE A 135 -4.08 2.95 1.20
N ASN A 136 -5.21 2.47 0.64
CA ASN A 136 -5.94 3.22 -0.39
C ASN A 136 -6.57 4.50 0.16
N ALA A 137 -7.18 4.45 1.36
CA ALA A 137 -7.72 5.64 2.01
C ALA A 137 -6.61 6.66 2.31
N GLU A 138 -5.45 6.17 2.70
CA GLU A 138 -4.31 7.00 3.03
C GLU A 138 -3.71 7.70 1.81
N PHE A 139 -3.62 7.02 0.66
CA PHE A 139 -3.25 7.68 -0.59
C PHE A 139 -4.20 8.84 -0.95
N ILE A 140 -5.50 8.63 -0.81
CA ILE A 140 -6.50 9.67 -1.09
C ILE A 140 -6.36 10.84 -0.11
N ARG A 141 -6.16 10.57 1.19
CA ARG A 141 -5.89 11.59 2.20
C ARG A 141 -4.64 12.40 1.87
N ILE A 142 -3.53 11.74 1.55
CA ILE A 142 -2.27 12.41 1.20
C ILE A 142 -2.47 13.28 -0.05
N MET A 143 -3.11 12.73 -1.09
CA MET A 143 -3.32 13.45 -2.35
C MET A 143 -4.27 14.65 -2.21
N MET A 144 -5.28 14.58 -1.34
CA MET A 144 -6.30 15.62 -1.24
C MET A 144 -6.06 16.65 -0.13
N ILE A 145 -5.36 16.26 0.95
CA ILE A 145 -5.31 17.05 2.19
C ILE A 145 -3.88 17.48 2.51
N THR A 146 -2.98 16.52 2.67
CA THR A 146 -1.65 16.81 3.26
C THR A 146 -0.58 17.13 2.23
N LEU A 147 -0.68 16.53 1.04
CA LEU A 147 0.34 16.52 -0.02
C LEU A 147 1.73 16.04 0.47
N ASP A 148 1.76 15.39 1.63
CA ASP A 148 2.97 14.98 2.33
C ASP A 148 2.71 13.77 3.24
N ILE A 149 3.58 12.78 3.13
CA ILE A 149 3.63 11.57 3.95
C ILE A 149 4.09 11.83 5.40
N LYS A 150 4.77 12.94 5.67
CA LYS A 150 5.35 13.25 7.00
C LYS A 150 4.33 13.29 8.13
N GLU A 151 3.12 13.76 7.86
CA GLU A 151 2.06 13.75 8.87
C GLU A 151 1.72 12.31 9.28
N THR A 152 1.64 11.41 8.31
CA THR A 152 1.39 9.97 8.53
C THR A 152 2.54 9.29 9.26
N GLN A 153 3.79 9.68 8.96
CA GLN A 153 4.96 9.22 9.73
C GLN A 153 4.86 9.62 11.21
N GLY A 154 4.30 10.79 11.51
CA GLY A 154 4.08 11.25 12.89
C GLY A 154 2.95 10.52 13.64
N LEU A 155 2.15 9.71 12.94
CA LEU A 155 0.98 9.02 13.47
C LEU A 155 1.16 7.50 13.56
N VAL A 156 2.35 6.97 13.25
CA VAL A 156 2.64 5.53 13.34
C VAL A 156 2.48 5.03 14.77
N GLY A 157 2.02 3.78 14.92
CA GLY A 157 1.96 3.12 16.22
C GLY A 157 3.36 2.82 16.78
N GLU A 158 3.40 2.28 18.00
CA GLU A 158 4.65 1.85 18.64
C GLU A 158 5.41 0.78 17.84
N ASP A 159 4.68 0.01 17.03
CA ASP A 159 5.22 -0.99 16.11
C ASP A 159 5.69 -0.42 14.76
N GLY A 160 5.62 0.91 14.58
CA GLY A 160 6.03 1.59 13.36
C GLY A 160 5.03 1.49 12.20
N VAL A 161 3.83 0.95 12.44
CA VAL A 161 2.81 0.78 11.39
C VAL A 161 1.64 1.74 11.61
N PHE A 162 1.33 2.53 10.59
CA PHE A 162 0.15 3.41 10.57
C PHE A 162 -1.13 2.62 10.28
N ARG A 163 -2.20 2.95 11.03
CA ARG A 163 -3.52 2.32 10.93
C ARG A 163 -4.61 3.37 11.13
N THR A 164 -5.70 3.28 10.36
CA THR A 164 -6.90 4.10 10.59
C THR A 164 -7.70 3.67 11.82
N LYS A 165 -7.48 2.44 12.30
CA LYS A 165 -8.04 1.94 13.55
C LYS A 165 -6.89 1.43 14.42
N PRO A 166 -6.88 1.75 15.73
CA PRO A 166 -5.97 1.08 16.64
C PRO A 166 -6.19 -0.44 16.53
N PRO A 167 -5.14 -1.27 16.68
CA PRO A 167 -5.33 -2.71 16.81
C PRO A 167 -6.37 -2.95 17.90
N ASP A 168 -7.23 -3.97 17.74
CA ASP A 168 -8.12 -4.39 18.82
C ASP A 168 -7.23 -4.62 20.04
N GLU A 169 -7.23 -3.69 20.99
CA GLU A 169 -6.51 -3.86 22.23
C GLU A 169 -6.98 -5.20 22.78
N SER A 170 -6.05 -6.14 23.00
CA SER A 170 -6.36 -7.35 23.75
C SER A 170 -7.11 -6.88 24.99
N LYS A 171 -8.41 -7.23 25.07
CA LYS A 171 -9.35 -6.66 26.05
C LYS A 171 -8.65 -6.64 27.40
N LYS A 172 -8.24 -5.46 27.87
CA LYS A 172 -7.67 -5.32 29.22
C LYS A 172 -8.60 -6.07 30.15
N GLY A 173 -8.04 -7.06 30.85
CA GLY A 173 -8.80 -7.92 31.75
C GLY A 173 -9.69 -7.05 32.64
N ARG A 174 -10.95 -7.45 32.76
CA ARG A 174 -11.94 -6.71 33.57
C ARG A 174 -11.35 -6.46 34.97
N PRO A 175 -11.68 -5.33 35.63
CA PRO A 175 -11.20 -5.06 36.99
C PRO A 175 -11.45 -6.27 37.90
N ALA A 176 -10.44 -6.66 38.68
CA ALA A 176 -10.55 -7.77 39.61
C ALA A 176 -11.78 -7.59 40.52
N PRO A 177 -12.55 -8.64 40.82
CA PRO A 177 -13.73 -8.53 41.68
C PRO A 177 -13.35 -7.93 43.03
N ARG A 178 -14.15 -6.98 43.52
CA ARG A 178 -13.91 -6.39 44.85
C ARG A 178 -14.10 -7.46 45.93
N LYS A 179 -13.06 -7.69 46.72
CA LYS A 179 -13.10 -8.51 47.93
C LYS A 179 -14.07 -7.87 48.92
N LYS A 180 -15.19 -8.52 49.23
CA LYS A 180 -16.00 -8.15 50.39
C LYS A 180 -15.32 -8.69 51.64
N LEU A 181 -14.90 -7.78 52.52
CA LEU A 181 -14.51 -8.05 53.89
C LEU A 181 -15.77 -7.85 54.76
N GLY A 182 -16.09 -8.83 55.60
CA GLY A 182 -17.15 -8.74 56.62
C GLY A 182 -18.49 -9.31 56.17
#